data_AF-A0A2G6ECB3-F1
#
_entry.id   AF-A0A2G6ECB3-F1
#
_cell.length_a   1.000
_cell.length_b   1.000
_cell.length_c   1.000
_cell.angle_alpha   90.00
_cell.angle_beta   90.00
_cell.angle_gamma   90.00
#
_symmetry.space_group_name_H-M   'P 1'
#
loop_
_entity.id
_entity.type
_entity.pdbx_description
1 polymer ?
#
loop_
_entity_poly.entity_id
_entity_poly.type
_entity_poly.pdbx_seq_one_letter_code
_entity_poly.pdbx_strand_id
1 'polypeptide(L)'
;MKDRLKNYLYPLLIAILIFISNFLNTEIFNQEIINFTVWFILALFVFATGWATNTTLDWVHGGKVVFSVIVAMVFVSSFLVSFFSNFFSTENLVFENIILYSLRNIFLGSIAFFGMSLSELITKQREIENYKNQDNEKLLREAERKSEIILKEATVEAENIILKANKKASAVIEQKNILQQRLKDFIDIEKEVIKNYEIDKH
;
A
#
# COMPACT_ATOMS: atom_id res chain seq x y z
N MET A 1 -28.12 -13.93 -12.42
CA MET A 1 -28.67 -12.90 -13.34
C MET A 1 -29.00 -11.60 -12.63
N LYS A 2 -29.62 -11.64 -11.44
CA LYS A 2 -29.97 -10.45 -10.62
C LYS A 2 -28.76 -9.59 -10.19
N ASP A 3 -27.61 -10.22 -9.89
CA ASP A 3 -26.40 -9.48 -9.50
C ASP A 3 -25.68 -8.81 -10.66
N ARG A 4 -25.73 -9.41 -11.87
CA ARG A 4 -25.18 -8.76 -13.06
C ARG A 4 -25.98 -7.51 -13.44
N LEU A 5 -27.30 -7.54 -13.31
CA LEU A 5 -28.18 -6.38 -13.56
C LEU A 5 -27.94 -5.23 -12.58
N LYS A 6 -27.64 -5.53 -11.30
CA LYS A 6 -27.26 -4.49 -10.32
C LYS A 6 -25.97 -3.76 -10.71
N ASN A 7 -25.00 -4.47 -11.28
CA ASN A 7 -23.72 -3.87 -11.64
C ASN A 7 -23.81 -2.89 -12.83
N TYR A 8 -24.86 -2.96 -13.65
CA TYR A 8 -25.10 -2.02 -14.76
C TYR A 8 -25.95 -0.81 -14.38
N LEU A 9 -26.36 -0.68 -13.12
CA LEU A 9 -27.18 0.45 -12.66
C LEU A 9 -26.44 1.78 -12.79
N TYR A 10 -25.16 1.83 -12.43
CA TYR A 10 -24.37 3.07 -12.48
C TYR A 10 -24.08 3.56 -13.90
N PRO A 11 -23.67 2.70 -14.86
CA PRO A 11 -23.59 3.08 -16.27
C PRO A 11 -24.93 3.56 -16.85
N LEU A 12 -26.05 2.94 -16.47
CA LEU A 12 -27.38 3.39 -16.88
C LEU A 12 -27.68 4.79 -16.32
N LEU A 13 -27.31 5.04 -15.06
CA LEU A 13 -27.50 6.34 -14.42
C LEU A 13 -26.65 7.43 -15.10
N ILE A 14 -25.42 7.11 -15.52
CA ILE A 14 -24.59 8.00 -16.36
C ILE A 14 -25.32 8.34 -17.67
N ALA A 15 -25.90 7.34 -18.35
CA ALA A 15 -26.65 7.57 -19.59
C ALA A 15 -27.85 8.53 -19.36
N ILE A 16 -28.60 8.32 -18.28
CA ILE A 16 -29.75 9.17 -17.91
C ILE A 16 -29.29 10.60 -17.60
N LEU A 17 -28.21 10.78 -16.85
CA LEU A 17 -27.68 12.11 -16.52
C LEU A 17 -27.20 12.87 -17.76
N ILE A 18 -26.49 12.19 -18.67
CA ILE A 18 -26.06 12.76 -19.95
C ILE A 18 -27.30 13.15 -20.78
N PHE A 19 -28.33 12.29 -20.81
CA PHE A 19 -29.57 12.57 -21.53
C PHE A 19 -30.27 13.82 -21.02
N ILE A 20 -30.49 13.91 -19.70
CA ILE A 20 -31.15 15.05 -19.05
C ILE A 20 -30.33 16.32 -19.28
N SER A 21 -29.00 16.23 -19.32
CA SER A 21 -28.15 17.39 -19.61
C SER A 21 -28.43 18.04 -20.97
N ASN A 22 -29.00 17.33 -21.94
CA ASN A 22 -29.32 17.91 -23.24
C ASN A 22 -30.57 18.79 -23.22
N PHE A 23 -31.42 18.69 -22.20
CA PHE A 23 -32.63 19.52 -22.06
C PHE A 23 -32.40 20.81 -21.28
N LEU A 24 -31.20 21.01 -20.74
CA LEU A 24 -30.86 22.17 -19.92
C LEU A 24 -30.79 23.50 -20.67
N ASN A 25 -30.69 23.50 -22.00
CA ASN A 25 -30.67 24.73 -22.81
C ASN A 25 -32.07 25.21 -23.24
N THR A 26 -33.14 24.60 -22.73
CA THR A 26 -34.50 25.08 -22.97
C THR A 26 -34.75 26.39 -22.19
N GLU A 27 -35.66 27.24 -22.67
CA GLU A 27 -36.00 28.57 -22.11
C GLU A 27 -36.32 28.57 -20.60
N ILE A 28 -36.55 27.38 -20.01
CA ILE A 28 -36.79 27.12 -18.59
C ILE A 28 -35.60 27.57 -17.71
N PHE A 29 -34.37 27.65 -18.25
CA PHE A 29 -33.16 28.01 -17.49
C PHE A 29 -32.44 29.26 -18.03
N ASN A 30 -33.17 30.27 -18.52
CA ASN A 30 -32.61 31.46 -19.19
C ASN A 30 -31.73 32.41 -18.32
N GLN A 31 -31.25 31.96 -17.15
CA GLN A 31 -30.29 32.70 -16.31
C GLN A 31 -28.94 31.99 -16.36
N GLU A 32 -27.92 32.66 -16.89
CA GLU A 32 -26.56 32.14 -17.10
C GLU A 32 -25.96 31.49 -15.83
N ILE A 33 -26.18 32.09 -14.66
CA ILE A 33 -25.68 31.60 -13.37
C ILE A 33 -26.35 30.27 -12.96
N ILE A 34 -27.66 30.15 -13.18
CA ILE A 34 -28.42 28.93 -12.86
C ILE A 34 -28.00 27.81 -13.80
N ASN A 35 -27.85 28.10 -15.09
CA ASN A 35 -27.35 27.15 -16.09
C ASN A 35 -26.00 26.55 -15.72
N PHE A 36 -25.04 27.41 -15.36
CA PHE A 36 -23.72 26.98 -14.93
C PHE A 36 -23.80 26.08 -13.68
N THR A 37 -24.60 26.49 -12.69
CA THR A 37 -24.73 25.76 -11.42
C THR A 37 -25.32 24.36 -11.63
N VAL A 38 -26.42 24.24 -12.38
CA VAL A 38 -27.04 22.93 -12.63
C VAL A 38 -26.11 22.03 -13.44
N TRP A 39 -25.42 22.60 -14.43
CA TRP A 39 -24.46 21.84 -15.22
C TRP A 39 -23.26 21.36 -14.39
N PHE A 40 -22.77 22.18 -13.46
CA PHE A 40 -21.71 21.81 -12.53
C PHE A 40 -22.16 20.69 -11.57
N ILE A 41 -23.38 20.78 -11.02
CA ILE A 41 -23.94 19.74 -10.16
C ILE A 41 -24.07 18.41 -10.94
N LEU A 42 -24.55 18.46 -12.18
CA LEU A 42 -24.60 17.28 -13.05
C LEU A 42 -23.22 16.68 -13.28
N ALA A 43 -22.21 17.50 -13.56
CA ALA A 43 -20.83 17.03 -13.70
C ALA A 43 -20.35 16.29 -12.43
N LEU A 44 -20.68 16.80 -11.24
CA LEU A 44 -20.33 16.17 -9.96
C LEU A 44 -21.05 14.82 -9.79
N PHE A 45 -22.33 14.73 -10.14
CA PHE A 45 -23.05 13.46 -10.12
C PHE A 45 -22.52 12.45 -11.14
N VAL A 46 -22.17 12.90 -12.35
CA VAL A 46 -21.57 12.06 -13.39
C VAL A 46 -20.18 11.57 -12.96
N PHE A 47 -19.41 12.42 -12.27
CA PHE A 47 -18.13 12.04 -11.66
C PHE A 47 -18.32 10.95 -10.59
N ALA A 48 -19.24 11.16 -9.64
CA ALA A 48 -19.49 10.21 -8.56
C ALA A 48 -20.01 8.86 -9.06
N THR A 49 -20.81 8.87 -10.13
CA THR A 49 -21.33 7.64 -10.76
C THR A 49 -20.27 6.94 -11.60
N GLY A 50 -19.36 7.67 -12.24
CA GLY A 50 -18.15 7.14 -12.85
C GLY A 50 -17.24 6.46 -11.82
N TRP A 51 -17.06 7.07 -10.66
CA TRP A 51 -16.36 6.47 -9.52
C TRP A 51 -16.99 5.15 -9.07
N ALA A 52 -18.31 5.16 -8.83
CA ALA A 52 -19.06 3.97 -8.41
C ALA A 52 -19.06 2.85 -9.47
N THR A 53 -18.94 3.23 -10.74
CA THR A 53 -18.78 2.28 -11.85
C THR A 53 -17.44 1.55 -11.76
N ASN A 54 -16.35 2.24 -11.41
CA ASN A 54 -15.05 1.59 -11.20
C ASN A 54 -15.12 0.55 -10.09
N THR A 55 -15.76 0.90 -8.97
CA THR A 55 -15.83 0.01 -7.80
C THR A 55 -16.70 -1.23 -8.03
N THR A 56 -17.50 -1.28 -9.09
CA THR A 56 -18.43 -2.40 -9.36
C THR A 56 -18.10 -3.22 -10.60
N LEU A 57 -17.50 -2.61 -11.63
CA LEU A 57 -17.23 -3.24 -12.93
C LEU A 57 -15.74 -3.27 -13.29
N ASP A 58 -14.85 -2.83 -12.39
CA ASP A 58 -13.41 -2.69 -12.59
C ASP A 58 -13.03 -1.74 -13.74
N TRP A 59 -11.75 -1.33 -13.78
CA TRP A 59 -11.25 -0.36 -14.75
C TRP A 59 -11.50 -0.78 -16.22
N VAL A 60 -11.15 -2.02 -16.56
CA VAL A 60 -11.15 -2.50 -17.95
C VAL A 60 -12.57 -2.69 -18.49
N HIS A 61 -13.45 -3.32 -17.71
CA HIS A 61 -14.79 -3.65 -18.17
C HIS A 61 -15.74 -2.47 -17.98
N GLY A 62 -15.68 -1.77 -16.84
CA GLY A 62 -16.41 -0.52 -16.64
C GLY A 62 -16.05 0.54 -17.69
N GLY A 63 -14.77 0.66 -18.07
CA GLY A 63 -14.33 1.66 -19.03
C GLY A 63 -14.90 1.41 -20.43
N LYS A 64 -14.96 0.14 -20.87
CA LYS A 64 -15.61 -0.23 -22.14
C LYS A 64 -17.10 0.08 -22.13
N VAL A 65 -17.77 -0.14 -20.99
CA VAL A 65 -19.20 0.13 -20.85
C VAL A 65 -19.46 1.63 -20.87
N VAL A 66 -18.73 2.44 -20.09
CA VAL A 66 -18.85 3.90 -20.07
C VAL A 66 -18.55 4.49 -21.45
N PHE A 67 -17.51 3.99 -22.14
CA PHE A 67 -17.21 4.38 -23.53
C PHE A 67 -18.40 4.15 -24.46
N SER A 68 -18.98 2.95 -24.39
CA SER A 68 -20.12 2.56 -25.22
C SER A 68 -21.35 3.42 -24.93
N VAL A 69 -21.59 3.76 -23.65
CA VAL A 69 -22.66 4.68 -23.25
C VAL A 69 -22.47 6.05 -23.87
N ILE A 70 -21.26 6.61 -23.82
CA ILE A 70 -20.99 7.95 -24.39
C ILE A 70 -21.26 7.95 -25.90
N VAL A 71 -20.74 6.96 -26.63
CA VAL A 71 -20.95 6.84 -28.08
C VAL A 71 -22.44 6.70 -28.40
N ALA A 72 -23.17 5.86 -27.66
CA ALA A 72 -24.61 5.70 -27.84
C ALA A 72 -25.36 7.00 -27.57
N MET A 73 -25.00 7.74 -26.52
CA MET A 73 -25.63 9.00 -26.16
C MET A 73 -25.37 10.11 -27.18
N VAL A 74 -24.16 10.18 -27.75
CA VAL A 74 -23.84 11.11 -28.85
C VAL A 74 -24.72 10.81 -30.07
N PHE A 75 -24.87 9.52 -30.42
CA PHE A 75 -25.70 9.11 -31.54
C PHE A 75 -27.18 9.44 -31.32
N VAL A 76 -27.73 9.10 -30.15
CA VAL A 76 -29.13 9.40 -29.78
C VAL A 76 -29.38 10.90 -29.78
N SER A 77 -28.45 11.69 -29.25
CA SER A 77 -28.60 13.15 -29.20
C SER A 77 -28.52 13.78 -30.59
N SER A 78 -27.62 13.29 -31.44
CA SER A 78 -27.54 13.73 -32.84
C SER A 78 -28.82 13.42 -33.61
N PHE A 79 -29.40 12.24 -33.39
CA PHE A 79 -30.70 11.86 -33.95
C PHE A 79 -31.81 12.78 -33.44
N LEU A 80 -31.89 13.04 -32.14
CA LEU A 80 -32.92 13.93 -31.57
C LEU A 80 -32.81 15.35 -32.11
N VAL A 81 -31.60 15.92 -32.18
CA VAL A 81 -31.39 17.27 -32.73
C VAL A 81 -31.77 17.33 -34.21
N SER A 82 -31.52 16.27 -34.99
CA SER A 82 -31.86 16.23 -36.41
C SER A 82 -33.36 16.08 -36.69
N PHE A 83 -34.09 15.29 -35.90
CA PHE A 83 -35.52 15.03 -36.11
C PHE A 83 -36.43 16.03 -35.39
N PHE A 84 -35.98 16.56 -34.25
CA PHE A 84 -36.70 17.55 -33.45
C PHE A 84 -35.98 18.90 -33.51
N SER A 85 -35.49 19.29 -34.69
CA SER A 85 -34.72 20.51 -34.89
C SER A 85 -35.42 21.74 -34.30
N ASN A 86 -36.74 21.86 -34.48
CA ASN A 86 -37.55 22.97 -33.95
C ASN A 86 -37.60 23.07 -32.42
N PHE A 87 -37.30 21.99 -31.69
CA PHE A 87 -37.30 21.95 -30.22
C PHE A 87 -35.91 22.26 -29.62
N PHE A 88 -34.85 22.00 -30.39
CA PHE A 88 -33.45 22.16 -29.96
C PHE A 88 -32.73 23.29 -30.69
N SER A 89 -33.41 24.00 -31.60
CA SER A 89 -32.85 25.10 -32.39
C SER A 89 -32.75 26.37 -31.56
N THR A 90 -31.56 26.62 -31.02
CA THR A 90 -31.13 27.93 -30.53
C THR A 90 -30.78 28.82 -31.72
N GLU A 91 -31.78 29.31 -32.48
CA GLU A 91 -31.66 30.22 -33.66
C GLU A 91 -30.68 29.85 -34.81
N ASN A 92 -29.82 28.85 -34.62
CA ASN A 92 -28.70 28.47 -35.47
C ASN A 92 -29.01 27.22 -36.32
N LEU A 93 -28.20 27.02 -37.35
CA LEU A 93 -28.25 25.85 -38.23
C LEU A 93 -28.19 24.54 -37.42
N VAL A 94 -28.98 23.54 -37.82
CA VAL A 94 -29.08 22.21 -37.18
C VAL A 94 -27.70 21.59 -36.92
N PHE A 95 -26.73 21.83 -37.81
CA PHE A 95 -25.37 21.34 -37.71
C PHE A 95 -24.61 21.87 -36.47
N GLU A 96 -24.77 23.14 -36.11
CA GLU A 96 -24.11 23.74 -34.94
C GLU A 96 -24.62 23.13 -33.65
N ASN A 97 -25.94 22.91 -33.56
CA ASN A 97 -26.56 22.26 -32.42
C ASN A 97 -26.06 20.80 -32.28
N ILE A 98 -25.92 20.05 -33.38
CA ILE A 98 -25.36 18.69 -33.34
C ILE A 98 -23.95 18.70 -32.74
N ILE A 99 -23.10 19.63 -33.17
CA ILE A 99 -21.73 19.77 -32.63
C ILE A 99 -21.78 20.11 -31.13
N LEU A 100 -22.60 21.10 -30.74
CA LEU A 100 -22.69 21.55 -29.36
C LEU A 100 -23.13 20.43 -28.41
N TYR A 101 -24.21 19.73 -28.73
CA TYR A 101 -24.73 18.63 -27.91
C TYR A 101 -23.79 17.42 -27.91
N SER A 102 -23.12 17.13 -29.03
CA SER A 102 -22.08 16.08 -29.07
C SER A 102 -20.92 16.40 -28.14
N LEU A 103 -20.40 17.62 -28.19
CA LEU A 103 -19.29 18.06 -27.34
C LEU A 103 -19.69 18.03 -25.86
N ARG A 104 -20.92 18.45 -25.53
CA ARG A 104 -21.47 18.37 -24.16
C ARG A 104 -21.51 16.94 -23.63
N ASN A 105 -22.02 16.01 -24.43
CA ASN A 105 -22.08 14.59 -24.08
C ASN A 105 -20.70 13.98 -23.89
N ILE A 106 -19.75 14.31 -24.78
CA ILE A 106 -18.36 13.84 -24.66
C ILE A 106 -17.71 14.41 -23.41
N PHE A 107 -17.94 15.68 -23.09
CA PHE A 107 -17.36 16.33 -21.92
C PHE A 107 -17.87 15.70 -20.62
N LEU A 108 -19.18 15.54 -20.46
CA LEU A 108 -19.76 14.84 -19.30
C LEU A 108 -19.30 13.38 -19.23
N GLY A 109 -19.23 12.69 -20.38
CA GLY A 109 -18.64 11.36 -20.48
C GLY A 109 -17.19 11.30 -20.00
N SER A 110 -16.40 12.32 -20.32
CA SER A 110 -15.00 12.42 -19.91
C SER A 110 -14.87 12.66 -18.40
N ILE A 111 -15.82 13.36 -17.79
CA ILE A 111 -15.90 13.51 -16.33
C ILE A 111 -16.22 12.17 -15.66
N ALA A 112 -17.09 11.34 -16.25
CA ALA A 112 -17.34 9.98 -15.75
C ALA A 112 -16.06 9.14 -15.79
N PHE A 113 -15.32 9.20 -16.91
CA PHE A 113 -14.01 8.56 -17.02
C PHE A 113 -13.01 9.08 -15.99
N PHE A 114 -12.99 10.40 -15.75
CA PHE A 114 -12.13 10.99 -14.75
C PHE A 114 -12.42 10.47 -13.34
N GLY A 115 -13.70 10.36 -12.96
CA GLY A 115 -14.11 9.75 -11.69
C GLY A 115 -13.70 8.29 -11.59
N MET A 116 -13.80 7.56 -12.70
CA MET A 116 -13.38 6.18 -12.79
C MET A 116 -11.85 6.04 -12.60
N SER A 117 -11.05 6.89 -13.26
CA SER A 117 -9.59 6.89 -13.18
C SER A 117 -9.09 7.20 -11.77
N LEU A 118 -9.73 8.17 -11.10
CA LEU A 118 -9.31 8.58 -9.76
C LEU A 118 -9.61 7.48 -8.74
N SER A 119 -10.73 6.76 -8.90
CA SER A 119 -11.06 5.58 -8.08
C SER A 119 -10.01 4.48 -8.21
N GLU A 120 -9.59 4.18 -9.44
CA GLU A 120 -8.57 3.16 -9.71
C GLU A 120 -7.22 3.57 -9.12
N LEU A 121 -6.83 4.83 -9.31
CA LEU A 121 -5.57 5.36 -8.79
C LEU A 121 -5.48 5.22 -7.27
N ILE A 122 -6.52 5.60 -6.53
CA ILE A 122 -6.54 5.46 -5.06
C ILE A 122 -6.46 4.00 -4.65
N THR A 123 -7.20 3.12 -5.33
CA THR A 123 -7.20 1.68 -5.02
C THR A 123 -5.80 1.10 -5.22
N LYS A 124 -5.14 1.42 -6.33
CA LYS A 124 -3.77 0.98 -6.63
C LYS A 124 -2.74 1.56 -5.67
N GLN A 125 -2.85 2.82 -5.27
CA GLN A 125 -1.97 3.41 -4.27
C GLN A 125 -2.06 2.69 -2.93
N ARG A 126 -3.28 2.36 -2.47
CA ARG A 126 -3.48 1.60 -1.24
C ARG A 126 -2.90 0.19 -1.32
N GLU A 127 -3.05 -0.49 -2.46
CA GLU A 127 -2.42 -1.80 -2.69
C GLU A 127 -0.89 -1.70 -2.56
N ILE A 128 -0.27 -0.71 -3.21
CA ILE A 128 1.19 -0.49 -3.16
C ILE A 128 1.67 -0.24 -1.73
N GLU A 129 0.95 0.59 -0.96
CA GLU A 129 1.28 0.87 0.43
C GLU A 129 1.22 -0.39 1.30
N ASN A 130 0.18 -1.22 1.13
CA ASN A 130 0.05 -2.49 1.84
C ASN A 130 1.19 -3.46 1.52
N TYR A 131 1.59 -3.58 0.25
CA TYR A 131 2.73 -4.41 -0.13
C TYR A 131 4.04 -3.93 0.51
N LYS A 132 4.26 -2.62 0.52
CA LYS A 132 5.45 -2.01 1.16
C LYS A 132 5.49 -2.29 2.67
N ASN A 133 4.35 -2.21 3.34
CA ASN A 133 4.26 -2.49 4.78
C ASN A 133 4.53 -3.97 5.08
N GLN A 134 4.00 -4.89 4.27
CA GLN A 134 4.27 -6.33 4.42
C GLN A 134 5.74 -6.68 4.20
N ASP A 135 6.41 -6.03 3.24
CA ASP A 135 7.83 -6.28 2.97
C ASP A 135 8.72 -5.75 4.12
N ASN A 136 8.41 -4.55 4.63
CA ASN A 136 9.07 -4.00 5.82
C ASN A 136 8.89 -4.89 7.04
N GLU A 137 7.71 -5.48 7.26
CA GLU A 137 7.48 -6.39 8.38
C GLU A 137 8.32 -7.67 8.27
N LYS A 138 8.49 -8.21 7.06
CA LYS A 138 9.39 -9.36 6.83
C LYS A 138 10.85 -9.02 7.12
N LEU A 139 11.31 -7.85 6.67
CA LEU A 139 12.68 -7.39 6.94
C LEU A 139 12.94 -7.20 8.44
N LEU A 140 11.97 -6.64 9.18
CA LEU A 140 12.05 -6.50 10.63
C LEU A 140 12.18 -7.87 11.33
N ARG A 141 11.32 -8.83 10.99
CA ARG A 141 11.38 -10.19 11.57
C ARG A 141 12.70 -10.90 11.26
N GLU A 142 13.26 -10.69 10.06
CA GLU A 142 14.55 -11.26 9.71
C GLU A 142 15.70 -10.61 10.51
N ALA A 143 15.65 -9.29 10.70
CA ALA A 143 16.62 -8.56 11.51
C ALA A 143 16.56 -8.96 12.99
N GLU A 144 15.36 -9.15 13.55
CA GLU A 144 15.17 -9.68 14.91
C GLU A 144 15.78 -11.07 15.05
N ARG A 145 15.48 -11.98 14.12
CA ARG A 145 16.03 -13.34 14.12
C ARG A 145 17.56 -13.35 14.03
N LYS A 146 18.14 -12.51 13.16
CA LYS A 146 19.60 -12.36 13.07
C LYS A 146 20.20 -11.82 14.37
N SER A 147 19.55 -10.86 14.99
CA SER A 147 20.00 -10.27 16.26
C SER A 147 19.97 -11.29 17.40
N GLU A 148 18.93 -12.14 17.46
CA GLU A 148 18.83 -13.23 18.45
C GLU A 148 19.95 -14.27 18.28
N ILE A 149 20.29 -14.63 17.04
CA ILE A 149 21.41 -15.54 16.75
C ILE A 149 22.73 -14.94 17.21
N ILE A 150 23.00 -13.66 16.88
CA ILE A 150 24.23 -12.97 17.29
C ILE A 150 24.34 -12.90 18.81
N LEU A 151 23.25 -12.58 19.51
CA LEU A 151 23.22 -12.57 20.97
C LEU A 151 23.54 -13.95 21.54
N LYS A 152 22.96 -15.01 20.97
CA LYS A 152 23.19 -16.39 21.41
C LYS A 152 24.62 -16.86 21.11
N GLU A 153 25.20 -16.46 20.00
CA GLU A 153 26.62 -16.73 19.69
C GLU A 153 27.54 -16.01 20.67
N ALA A 154 27.26 -14.73 20.97
CA ALA A 154 28.02 -13.96 21.94
C ALA A 154 27.92 -14.55 23.36
N THR A 155 26.76 -15.05 23.79
CA THR A 155 26.62 -15.71 25.10
C THR A 155 27.41 -17.01 25.16
N VAL A 156 27.37 -17.84 24.11
CA VAL A 156 28.15 -19.08 24.03
C VAL A 156 29.65 -18.79 24.04
N GLU A 157 30.09 -17.73 23.35
CA GLU A 157 31.50 -17.33 23.36
C GLU A 157 31.95 -16.83 24.74
N ALA A 158 31.11 -16.03 25.41
CA ALA A 158 31.36 -15.59 26.78
C ALA A 158 31.47 -16.77 27.75
N GLU A 159 30.55 -17.74 27.68
CA GLU A 159 30.61 -18.98 28.47
C GLU A 159 31.90 -19.76 28.21
N ASN A 160 32.32 -19.86 26.95
CA ASN A 160 33.58 -20.51 26.58
C ASN A 160 34.81 -19.78 27.16
N ILE A 161 34.80 -18.44 27.18
CA ILE A 161 35.87 -17.64 27.81
C ILE A 161 35.92 -17.90 29.31
N ILE A 162 34.78 -17.87 29.99
CA ILE A 162 34.68 -18.15 31.43
C ILE A 162 35.17 -19.58 31.73
N LEU A 163 34.75 -20.56 30.94
CA LEU A 163 35.15 -21.95 31.11
C LEU A 163 36.66 -22.14 30.90
N LYS A 164 37.24 -21.48 29.90
CA LYS A 164 38.70 -21.47 29.68
C LYS A 164 39.45 -20.79 30.84
N ALA A 165 38.93 -19.68 31.36
CA ALA A 165 39.50 -18.99 32.51
C ALA A 165 39.47 -19.88 33.77
N ASN A 166 38.35 -20.55 34.03
CA ASN A 166 38.20 -21.48 35.14
C ASN A 166 39.17 -22.66 35.03
N LYS A 167 39.30 -23.28 33.85
CA LYS A 167 40.28 -24.36 33.64
C LYS A 167 41.72 -23.91 33.91
N LYS A 168 42.10 -22.71 33.45
CA LYS A 168 43.43 -22.14 33.73
C LYS A 168 43.62 -21.86 35.23
N ALA A 169 42.61 -21.31 35.91
CA ALA A 169 42.67 -21.05 37.34
C ALA A 169 42.83 -22.35 38.15
N SER A 170 42.07 -23.38 37.83
CA SER A 170 42.19 -24.70 38.46
C SER A 170 43.59 -25.29 38.28
N ALA A 171 44.17 -25.21 37.07
CA ALA A 171 45.52 -25.69 36.82
C ALA A 171 46.58 -24.92 37.64
N VAL A 172 46.43 -23.60 37.80
CA VAL A 172 47.33 -22.78 38.64
C VAL A 172 47.20 -23.15 40.12
N ILE A 173 45.98 -23.39 40.61
CA ILE A 173 45.73 -23.83 41.99
C ILE A 173 46.39 -25.20 42.24
N GLU A 174 46.27 -26.13 41.29
CA GLU A 174 46.89 -27.45 41.40
C GLU A 174 48.41 -27.36 41.43
N GLN A 175 49.02 -26.56 40.54
CA GLN A 175 50.46 -26.29 40.56
C GLN A 175 50.92 -25.67 41.88
N LYS A 176 50.16 -24.71 42.42
CA LYS A 176 50.44 -24.11 43.73
C LYS A 176 50.45 -25.16 44.84
N ASN A 177 49.46 -26.06 44.87
CA ASN A 177 49.35 -27.11 45.88
C ASN A 177 50.55 -28.07 45.81
N ILE A 178 50.94 -28.50 44.60
CA ILE A 178 52.12 -29.34 44.37
C ILE A 178 53.38 -28.63 44.89
N LEU A 179 53.53 -27.34 44.61
CA LEU A 179 54.70 -26.56 45.03
C LEU A 179 54.76 -26.40 46.57
N GLN A 180 53.62 -26.17 47.21
CA GLN A 180 53.53 -26.10 48.68
C GLN A 180 53.93 -27.44 49.33
N GLN A 181 53.50 -28.56 48.75
CA GLN A 181 53.85 -29.88 49.27
C GLN A 181 55.34 -30.14 49.11
N ARG A 182 55.92 -29.87 47.93
CA ARG A 182 57.37 -29.97 47.72
C ARG A 182 58.19 -29.07 48.65
N LEU A 183 57.71 -27.85 48.91
CA LEU A 183 58.39 -26.94 49.83
C LEU A 183 58.35 -27.47 51.27
N LYS A 184 57.23 -28.06 51.68
CA LYS A 184 57.12 -28.70 52.99
C LYS A 184 58.10 -29.87 53.11
N ASP A 185 58.13 -30.75 52.12
CA ASP A 185 59.05 -31.89 52.09
C ASP A 185 60.51 -31.41 52.13
N PHE A 186 60.85 -30.34 51.41
CA PHE A 186 62.19 -29.74 51.43
C PHE A 186 62.57 -29.20 52.81
N ILE A 187 61.67 -28.48 53.48
CA ILE A 187 61.90 -27.96 54.84
C ILE A 187 62.11 -29.10 55.84
N ASP A 188 61.34 -30.19 55.72
CA ASP A 188 61.46 -31.35 56.60
C ASP A 188 62.82 -32.07 56.39
N ILE A 189 63.27 -32.21 55.13
CA ILE A 189 64.61 -32.74 54.79
C ILE A 189 65.73 -31.85 55.36
N GLU A 190 65.66 -30.52 55.16
CA GLU A 190 66.66 -29.57 55.69
C GLU A 190 66.77 -29.66 57.22
N LYS A 191 65.63 -29.74 57.93
CA LYS A 191 65.63 -29.93 59.39
C LYS A 191 66.31 -31.23 59.79
N GLU A 192 66.08 -32.31 59.06
CA GLU A 192 66.70 -33.61 59.32
C GLU A 192 68.23 -33.57 59.07
N VAL A 193 68.66 -32.91 58.00
CA VAL A 193 70.09 -32.68 57.70
C VAL A 193 70.75 -31.85 58.79
N ILE A 194 70.14 -30.75 59.23
CA ILE A 194 70.66 -29.91 60.32
C ILE A 194 70.79 -30.73 61.61
N LYS A 195 69.76 -31.52 61.95
CA LYS A 195 69.77 -32.37 63.13
C LYS A 195 70.90 -33.41 63.08
N ASN A 196 71.16 -34.01 61.92
CA ASN A 196 72.29 -34.93 61.74
C ASN A 196 73.64 -34.21 61.90
N TYR A 197 73.78 -32.98 61.38
CA TYR A 197 74.98 -32.16 61.57
C TYR A 197 75.22 -31.73 63.02
N GLU A 198 74.16 -31.53 63.81
CA GLU A 198 74.27 -31.22 65.25
C GLU A 198 74.67 -32.44 66.09
N ILE A 199 74.26 -33.65 65.67
CA ILE A 199 74.63 -34.92 66.32
C ILE A 199 76.10 -35.27 66.05
N ASP A 200 76.62 -35.02 64.85
CA ASP A 200 78.02 -35.28 64.47
C ASP A 200 79.04 -34.31 65.12
N LYS A 201 78.58 -33.27 65.82
CA LYS A 201 79.43 -32.28 66.51
C LYS A 201 79.63 -32.53 68.00
N HIS A 202 79.08 -33.61 68.56
CA HIS A 202 79.26 -34.05 69.95
C HIS A 202 79.94 -35.42 70.02
#